data_AF-A0A967HIF9-F1
#
_entry.id   AF-A0A967HIF9-F1
#
_cell.length_a   1.000
_cell.length_b   1.000
_cell.length_c   1.000
_cell.angle_alpha   90.00
_cell.angle_beta   90.00
_cell.angle_gamma   90.00
#
_symmetry.space_group_name_H-M   'P 1'
#
loop_
_entity.id
_entity.type
_entity.pdbx_description
1 polymer ?
#
loop_
_entity_poly.entity_id
_entity_poly.type
_entity_poly.pdbx_seq_one_letter_code
_entity_poly.pdbx_strand_id
1 'polypeptide(L)' 'MESGGGGHFDGIDSNLTVFALANGLDLAKGDGFRRFEWFSEGLERSIVVETDGADAFLVRIMSWRSSH' A
#
# COMPACT_ATOMS: atom_id res chain seq x y z
N MET A 1 13.14 -11.71 -22.78
CA MET A 1 13.84 -10.70 -21.96
C MET A 1 12.84 -10.23 -20.94
N GLU A 2 12.94 -10.71 -19.70
CA GLU A 2 12.19 -10.12 -18.60
C GLU A 2 12.73 -8.70 -18.40
N SER A 3 11.91 -7.71 -18.70
CA SER A 3 12.18 -6.33 -18.31
C SER A 3 12.04 -6.28 -16.79
N GLY A 4 13.11 -6.61 -16.08
CA GLY A 4 13.29 -6.29 -14.66
C GLY A 4 13.38 -4.79 -14.50
N GLY A 5 12.25 -4.10 -14.67
CA GLY A 5 12.07 -2.72 -14.29
C GLY A 5 11.94 -2.71 -12.79
N GLY A 6 13.03 -2.36 -12.10
CA GLY A 6 12.92 -2.09 -10.68
C GLY A 6 11.88 -0.98 -10.50
N GLY A 7 10.72 -1.35 -9.96
CA GLY A 7 9.55 -0.49 -9.98
C GLY A 7 9.78 0.77 -9.14
N HIS A 8 8.97 1.80 -9.34
CA HIS A 8 8.97 3.02 -8.51
C HIS A 8 8.96 2.75 -6.99
N PHE A 9 8.57 1.54 -6.57
CA PHE A 9 8.46 1.11 -5.18
C PHE A 9 9.63 0.27 -4.66
N ASP A 10 10.56 -0.17 -5.51
CA ASP A 10 11.65 -1.09 -5.11
C ASP A 10 12.52 -0.52 -3.99
N GLY A 11 12.75 0.80 -4.00
CA GLY A 11 13.52 1.49 -2.97
C GLY A 11 12.82 1.64 -1.62
N ILE A 12 11.51 1.42 -1.54
CA ILE A 12 10.72 1.61 -0.30
C ILE A 12 9.98 0.35 0.16
N ASP A 13 9.92 -0.69 -0.68
CA ASP A 13 9.11 -1.88 -0.44
C ASP A 13 9.46 -2.63 0.85
N SER A 14 10.75 -2.72 1.19
CA SER A 14 11.19 -3.32 2.44
C SER A 14 10.68 -2.54 3.66
N ASN A 15 10.75 -1.21 3.61
CA ASN A 15 10.27 -0.33 4.68
C ASN A 15 8.75 -0.41 4.82
N LEU A 16 8.01 -0.45 3.71
CA LEU A 16 6.56 -0.62 3.74
C LEU A 16 6.16 -1.98 4.32
N THR A 17 6.88 -3.05 3.98
CA THR A 17 6.65 -4.38 4.56
C THR A 17 6.92 -4.38 6.08
N VAL A 18 8.03 -3.79 6.53
CA VAL A 18 8.33 -3.68 7.98
C VAL A 18 7.25 -2.85 8.69
N PHE A 19 6.80 -1.75 8.09
CA PHE A 19 5.75 -0.91 8.64
C PHE A 19 4.42 -1.67 8.79
N ALA A 20 4.00 -2.43 7.77
CA ALA A 20 2.81 -3.25 7.83
C ALA A 20 2.88 -4.25 8.99
N LEU A 21 3.99 -4.99 9.08
CA LEU A 21 4.20 -5.99 10.14
C LEU A 21 4.19 -5.37 11.54
N ALA A 22 4.89 -4.25 11.72
CA ALA A 22 4.98 -3.57 13.01
C ALA A 22 3.63 -3.02 13.51
N ASN A 23 2.69 -2.76 12.60
CA ASN A 23 1.39 -2.18 12.90
C ASN A 23 0.21 -3.17 12.74
N GLY A 24 0.49 -4.44 12.43
CA GLY A 24 -0.55 -5.45 12.21
C GLY A 24 -1.47 -5.12 11.02
N LEU A 25 -0.91 -4.58 9.94
CA LEU A 25 -1.61 -4.24 8.71
C LEU A 25 -1.33 -5.29 7.63
N ASP A 26 -2.30 -5.52 6.75
CA ASP A 26 -2.07 -6.28 5.52
C ASP A 26 -1.51 -5.35 4.45
N LEU A 27 -0.48 -5.80 3.72
CA LEU A 27 0.12 -5.04 2.61
C LEU A 27 -0.11 -5.75 1.28
N ALA A 28 -0.98 -5.18 0.44
CA ALA A 28 -1.12 -5.58 -0.95
C ALA A 28 -0.18 -4.78 -1.86
N LYS A 29 0.46 -5.49 -2.80
CA LYS A 29 1.36 -4.91 -3.80
C LYS A 29 0.78 -5.15 -5.19
N GLY A 30 0.67 -4.09 -5.99
CA GLY A 30 0.29 -4.19 -7.40
C GLY A 30 1.17 -3.29 -8.27
N ASP A 31 0.95 -3.38 -9.58
CA ASP A 31 1.64 -2.54 -10.55
C ASP A 31 1.20 -1.08 -10.35
N GLY A 32 2.11 -0.26 -9.83
CA GLY A 32 1.88 1.17 -9.60
C GLY A 32 1.24 1.55 -8.25
N PHE A 33 0.94 0.58 -7.37
CA PHE A 33 0.41 0.90 -6.04
C PHE A 33 0.87 -0.04 -4.92
N ARG A 34 0.77 0.47 -3.69
CA ARG A 34 0.86 -0.26 -2.43
C ARG A 34 -0.35 0.08 -1.58
N ARG A 35 -0.92 -0.90 -0.91
CA ARG A 35 -2.12 -0.69 -0.11
C ARG A 35 -1.99 -1.38 1.24
N PHE A 36 -2.08 -0.59 2.29
CA PHE A 36 -2.26 -1.09 3.65
C PHE A 36 -3.75 -1.26 3.91
N GLU A 37 -4.16 -2.39 4.46
CA GLU A 37 -5.55 -2.66 4.87
C GLU A 37 -5.57 -3.17 6.30
N TRP A 38 -6.58 -2.73 7.07
CA TRP A 38 -6.82 -3.25 8.42
C TRP A 38 -8.26 -3.05 8.85
N PHE A 39 -8.67 -3.83 9.84
CA PHE A 39 -9.97 -3.73 10.47
C PHE A 39 -9.81 -3.28 11.93
N SER A 40 -10.59 -2.27 12.33
CA SER A 40 -10.65 -1.83 13.72
C SER A 40 -11.99 -1.17 14.01
N GLU A 41 -12.56 -1.39 15.19
CA GLU A 41 -13.81 -0.74 15.63
C GLU A 41 -14.99 -0.91 14.65
N GLY A 42 -15.09 -2.06 13.97
CA GLY A 42 -16.20 -2.29 13.01
C GLY A 42 -16.03 -1.62 11.65
N LEU A 43 -14.87 -1.04 11.36
CA LEU A 43 -14.56 -0.37 10.10
C LEU A 43 -13.37 -1.01 9.40
N GLU A 44 -13.52 -1.24 8.11
CA GLU A 44 -12.41 -1.49 7.21
C GLU A 44 -11.74 -0.15 6.87
N ARG A 45 -10.42 -0.16 6.84
CA ARG A 45 -9.59 1.01 6.55
C ARG A 45 -8.52 0.64 5.55
N SER A 46 -8.15 1.60 4.72
CA SER A 46 -6.98 1.46 3.87
C SER A 46 -6.18 2.75 3.73
N ILE A 47 -4.88 2.57 3.49
CA ILE A 47 -3.97 3.60 3.00
C ILE A 47 -3.44 3.10 1.65
N VAL A 48 -3.81 3.78 0.57
CA VAL A 48 -3.31 3.52 -0.77
C VAL A 48 -2.18 4.50 -1.06
N VAL A 49 -1.02 3.97 -1.45
CA VAL A 49 0.14 4.72 -1.93
C VAL A 49 0.31 4.40 -3.42
N GLU A 50 0.18 5.40 -4.27
CA GLU A 50 0.37 5.29 -5.72
C GLU A 50 1.57 6.12 -6.15
N THR A 51 2.24 5.69 -7.21
CA THR A 51 3.20 6.56 -7.90
C THR A 51 2.44 7.43 -8.90
N ASP A 52 2.79 8.70 -9.01
CA ASP A 52 2.31 9.57 -10.09
C ASP A 52 3.16 9.42 -11.37
N GLY A 53 4.13 8.49 -11.39
CA GLY A 53 5.10 8.30 -12.46
C GLY A 53 6.31 9.23 -12.39
N ALA A 54 6.41 10.10 -11.38
CA ALA A 54 7.53 10.99 -11.11
C ALA A 54 8.20 10.62 -9.75
N ASP A 55 8.83 11.61 -9.11
CA ASP A 55 9.54 11.48 -7.82
C ASP A 55 8.62 11.58 -6.60
N ALA A 56 7.31 11.52 -6.78
CA ALA A 56 6.32 11.67 -5.71
C ALA A 56 5.39 10.45 -5.59
N PHE A 57 4.84 10.30 -4.37
CA PHE A 57 3.80 9.33 -4.09
C PHE A 57 2.51 10.03 -3.70
N LEU A 58 1.41 9.61 -4.29
CA LEU A 58 0.06 10.02 -3.91
C LEU A 58 -0.44 9.08 -2.82
N VAL A 59 -0.96 9.66 -1.73
CA VAL A 59 -1.49 8.90 -0.60
C VAL A 59 -2.98 9.17 -0.45
N ARG A 60 -3.80 8.12 -0.47
CA ARG A 60 -5.23 8.18 -0.16
C ARG A 60 -5.54 7.35 1.07
N ILE A 61 -6.31 7.92 2.00
CA ILE A 61 -6.77 7.24 3.22
C ILE A 61 -8.28 7.09 3.12
N MET A 62 -8.77 5.87 3.31
CA MET A 62 -10.18 5.55 3.19
C MET A 62 -10.64 4.70 4.39
N SER A 63 -11.91 4.84 4.75
CA SER A 63 -12.57 3.94 5.68
C SER A 63 -14.01 3.71 5.26
N TRP A 64 -14.48 2.49 5.40
CA TRP A 64 -15.85 2.12 5.06
C TRP A 64 -16.38 1.06 6.04
N ARG A 65 -17.71 0.98 6.13
CA ARG A 65 -18.39 -0.12 6.79
C ARG A 65 -18.39 -1.30 5.84
N SER A 66 -17.95 -2.46 6.31
CA SER A 66 -18.09 -3.70 5.54
C SER A 66 -19.58 -3.98 5.34
N SER A 67 -20.01 -4.09 4.09
CA SER A 67 -21.37 -4.50 3.76
C SER A 67 -21.44 -6.02 3.89
N HIS A 68 -21.57 -6.50 5.12
CA HIS A 68 -22.07 -7.84 5.41
C HIS A 68 -23.60 -7.82 5.40
#